data_AF-A0AAN7VMB1-F1
#
_entry.id   AF-A0AAN7VMB1-F1
#
_cell.length_a   1.000
_cell.length_b   1.000
_cell.length_c   1.000
_cell.angle_alpha   90.00
_cell.angle_beta   90.00
_cell.angle_gamma   90.00
#
_symmetry.space_group_name_H-M   'P 1'
#
loop_
_entity.id
_entity.type
_entity.pdbx_description
1 polymer ?
#
loop_
_entity_poly.entity_id
_entity_poly.type
_entity_poly.pdbx_seq_one_letter_code
_entity_poly.pdbx_strand_id
1 'polypeptide(L)'
;MANFEENTQHLPRLPVPKLKDTLHKYVRSLKPIIDSNEMLRTIRHVEKFESSDLARQLQEYIEKRAQEKLNWFDEWGIRMKYLNNRLPIALYSSPAHIFPLESFKEEVVVFKNILSYNFPLSGELPIDRTGDIERDMSQYKKMFGTCRIPHQFSDENAFHPNAEHIIVAYKNQVKHVVVYSFNKLVDNSDIESFKFKLFGKDFIKNANLSPDSYVQIALQLAADGYGVEKHLIGLKAAANELNVDIPSILSDDTFTRSTTNRVTTSQVVTSCDSVVGFGTVPTNLYSCCYNIRHCDINMSIFSFRSNFFTKSANMKNAIILSLCNMRDILTLDDE
;
A
#
# COMPACT_ATOMS: atom_id res chain seq x y z
N MET A 1 -26.75 5.55 11.22
CA MET A 1 -25.44 5.90 10.66
C MET A 1 -24.41 5.11 11.44
N ALA A 2 -23.60 4.26 10.80
CA ALA A 2 -22.53 3.58 11.52
C ALA A 2 -21.51 4.64 11.97
N ASN A 3 -21.31 4.76 13.28
CA ASN A 3 -20.40 5.73 13.87
C ASN A 3 -18.99 5.15 13.79
N PHE A 4 -18.18 5.58 12.81
CA PHE A 4 -16.82 5.06 12.58
C PHE A 4 -15.79 5.64 13.55
N GLU A 5 -16.22 6.40 14.54
CA GLU A 5 -15.41 6.92 15.64
C GLU A 5 -15.24 5.92 16.79
N GLU A 6 -15.86 4.74 16.71
CA GLU A 6 -15.82 3.73 17.76
C GLU A 6 -14.94 2.53 17.39
N ASN A 7 -13.98 2.24 18.27
CA ASN A 7 -13.11 1.07 18.18
C ASN A 7 -13.85 -0.20 18.64
N THR A 8 -14.82 -0.61 17.83
CA THR A 8 -15.67 -1.79 18.09
C THR A 8 -14.90 -3.10 18.18
N GLN A 9 -13.69 -3.18 17.61
CA GLN A 9 -12.81 -4.35 17.69
C GLN A 9 -11.83 -4.30 18.88
N HIS A 10 -11.87 -3.25 19.71
CA HIS A 10 -10.95 -3.05 20.84
C HIS A 10 -9.45 -3.15 20.48
N LEU A 11 -9.08 -2.79 19.25
CA LEU A 11 -7.71 -2.85 18.75
C LEU A 11 -6.81 -1.81 19.44
N PRO A 12 -5.50 -2.06 19.58
CA PRO A 12 -4.58 -1.06 20.10
C PRO A 12 -4.53 0.16 19.18
N ARG A 13 -4.43 1.36 19.77
CA ARG A 13 -4.24 2.60 19.02
C ARG A 13 -2.88 2.61 18.33
N LEU A 14 -2.77 3.33 17.22
CA LEU A 14 -1.50 3.54 16.54
C LEU A 14 -0.53 4.27 17.48
N PRO A 15 0.61 3.68 17.88
CA PRO A 15 1.54 4.33 18.78
C PRO A 15 2.22 5.52 18.10
N VAL A 16 2.66 6.49 18.92
CA VAL A 16 3.57 7.55 18.51
C VAL A 16 4.99 7.12 18.90
N PRO A 17 5.91 6.93 17.93
CA PRO A 17 7.29 6.58 18.25
C PRO A 17 7.99 7.71 19.01
N LYS A 18 9.02 7.38 19.79
CA LYS A 18 9.91 8.41 20.35
C LYS A 18 10.60 9.16 19.20
N LEU A 19 10.68 10.48 19.32
CA LEU A 19 11.32 11.32 18.31
C LEU A 19 12.77 10.89 18.05
N LYS A 20 13.56 10.71 19.13
CA LYS A 20 14.96 10.30 19.04
C LYS A 20 15.17 8.99 18.26
N ASP A 21 14.35 7.98 18.54
CA ASP A 21 14.44 6.69 17.85
C ASP A 21 14.13 6.84 16.36
N THR A 22 13.20 7.73 16.03
CA THR A 22 12.82 8.06 14.65
C THR A 22 13.96 8.76 13.93
N LEU A 23 14.56 9.78 14.54
CA LEU A 23 15.66 10.55 13.97
C LEU A 23 16.92 9.69 13.77
N HIS A 24 17.25 8.83 14.74
CA HIS A 24 18.35 7.88 14.61
C HIS A 24 18.13 6.87 13.46
N LYS A 25 16.91 6.33 13.34
CA LYS A 25 16.55 5.42 12.24
C LYS A 25 16.59 6.13 10.89
N TYR A 26 16.12 7.39 10.83
CA TYR A 26 16.19 8.23 9.63
C TYR A 26 17.64 8.42 9.16
N VAL A 27 18.55 8.83 10.03
CA VAL A 27 19.97 8.98 9.67
C VAL A 27 20.56 7.64 9.20
N ARG A 28 20.22 6.53 9.87
CA ARG A 28 20.68 5.19 9.48
C ARG A 28 20.17 4.78 8.09
N SER A 29 18.91 5.08 7.75
CA SER A 29 18.31 4.71 6.46
C SER A 29 18.86 5.51 5.29
N LEU A 30 19.49 6.67 5.55
CA LEU A 30 20.11 7.49 4.51
C LEU A 30 21.49 6.96 4.06
N LYS A 31 22.20 6.20 4.91
CA LYS A 31 23.54 5.66 4.63
C LYS A 31 23.73 5.06 3.22
N PRO A 32 22.81 4.22 2.69
CA PRO A 32 22.98 3.64 1.37
C PRO A 32 22.67 4.61 0.20
N ILE A 33 22.08 5.77 0.46
CA ILE A 33 21.54 6.64 -0.60
C ILE A 33 22.15 8.04 -0.66
N ILE A 34 23.00 8.45 0.29
CA ILE A 34 23.67 9.76 0.30
C ILE A 34 25.19 9.65 0.54
N ASP A 35 25.95 10.66 0.14
CA ASP A 35 27.40 10.70 0.36
C ASP A 35 27.80 11.19 1.77
N SER A 36 29.10 11.14 2.09
CA SER A 36 29.62 11.55 3.41
C SER A 36 29.40 13.02 3.75
N ASN A 37 29.44 13.94 2.77
CA ASN A 37 29.23 15.36 3.00
C ASN A 37 27.74 15.67 3.23
N GLU A 38 26.86 15.03 2.47
CA GLU A 38 25.41 15.03 2.68
C GLU A 38 25.06 14.45 4.06
N MET A 39 25.68 13.33 4.45
CA MET A 39 25.47 12.69 5.75
C MET A 39 25.86 13.61 6.90
N LEU A 40 27.04 14.25 6.84
CA LEU A 40 27.48 15.19 7.88
C LEU A 40 26.54 16.39 8.02
N ARG A 41 26.06 16.94 6.90
CA ARG A 41 25.06 18.02 6.92
C ARG A 41 23.75 17.54 7.55
N THR A 42 23.28 16.35 7.19
CA THR A 42 22.04 15.79 7.71
C THR A 42 22.11 15.55 9.22
N ILE A 43 23.20 14.96 9.72
CA ILE A 43 23.42 14.75 11.15
C ILE A 43 23.33 16.08 11.91
N ARG A 44 24.00 17.13 11.43
CA ARG A 44 23.93 18.47 12.06
C ARG A 44 22.52 19.03 12.08
N HIS A 45 21.75 18.87 11.00
CA HIS A 45 20.35 19.33 10.97
C HIS A 45 19.47 18.53 11.92
N VAL A 46 19.67 17.20 12.00
CA VAL A 46 18.94 16.32 12.91
C VAL A 46 19.25 16.66 14.36
N GLU A 47 20.51 16.83 14.75
CA GLU A 47 20.91 17.21 16.11
C GLU A 47 20.35 18.60 16.50
N LYS A 48 20.41 19.56 15.58
CA LYS A 48 19.83 20.89 15.78
C LYS A 48 18.30 20.82 15.96
N PHE A 49 17.61 19.99 15.18
CA PHE A 49 16.17 19.82 15.32
C PHE A 49 15.82 19.08 16.61
N GLU A 50 16.46 17.95 16.91
CA GLU A 50 16.21 17.14 18.12
C GLU A 50 16.31 17.96 19.40
N SER A 51 17.26 18.90 19.46
CA SER A 51 17.47 19.80 20.60
C SER A 51 16.57 21.05 20.62
N SER A 52 15.75 21.27 19.59
CA SER A 52 14.92 22.48 19.47
C SER A 52 13.61 22.39 20.24
N ASP A 53 13.10 23.53 20.69
CA ASP A 53 11.76 23.63 21.28
C ASP A 53 10.67 23.27 20.27
N LEU A 54 10.90 23.58 18.99
CA LEU A 54 9.99 23.23 17.90
C LEU A 54 9.79 21.70 17.81
N ALA A 55 10.86 20.92 17.89
CA ALA A 55 10.74 19.46 17.85
C ALA A 55 9.92 18.91 19.02
N ARG A 56 10.11 19.47 20.23
CA ARG A 56 9.33 19.12 21.41
C ARG A 56 7.85 19.47 21.22
N GLN A 57 7.57 20.68 20.75
CA GLN A 57 6.22 21.15 20.46
C GLN A 57 5.49 20.26 19.44
N LEU A 58 6.18 19.88 18.35
CA LEU A 58 5.61 19.01 17.31
C LEU A 58 5.35 17.58 17.83
N GLN A 59 6.27 17.02 18.62
CA GLN A 59 6.10 15.71 19.24
C GLN A 59 4.91 15.71 20.21
N GLU A 60 4.84 16.69 21.11
CA GLU A 60 3.75 16.83 22.09
C GLU A 60 2.39 17.00 21.40
N TYR A 61 2.34 17.72 20.28
CA TYR A 61 1.13 17.89 19.48
C TYR A 61 0.62 16.54 18.91
N ILE A 62 1.52 15.72 18.36
CA ILE A 62 1.17 14.39 17.84
C ILE A 62 0.74 13.45 18.97
N GLU A 63 1.43 13.49 20.11
CA GLU A 63 1.09 12.70 21.29
C GLU A 63 -0.28 13.06 21.84
N LYS A 64 -0.60 14.36 21.94
CA LYS A 64 -1.94 14.84 22.31
C LYS A 64 -2.98 14.36 21.30
N ARG A 65 -2.71 14.50 20.01
CA ARG A 65 -3.61 14.01 18.95
C ARG A 65 -3.86 12.49 19.05
N ALA A 66 -2.87 11.71 19.45
CA ALA A 66 -3.02 10.26 19.66
C ALA A 66 -3.87 9.88 20.88
N GLN A 67 -3.98 10.77 21.87
CA GLN A 67 -4.91 10.62 22.99
C GLN A 67 -6.36 10.93 22.56
N GLU A 68 -6.54 11.86 21.63
CA GLU A 68 -7.87 12.30 21.17
C GLU A 68 -8.44 11.42 20.04
N LYS A 69 -7.60 10.91 19.14
CA LYS A 69 -8.02 10.12 17.97
C LYS A 69 -7.77 8.61 18.15
N LEU A 70 -8.61 7.78 17.52
CA LEU A 70 -8.36 6.33 17.42
C LEU A 70 -7.07 6.00 16.67
N ASN A 71 -6.83 6.75 15.59
CA ASN A 71 -5.61 6.72 14.81
C ASN A 71 -5.19 8.16 14.56
N TRP A 72 -4.01 8.56 15.06
CA TRP A 72 -3.57 9.95 14.95
C TRP A 72 -3.17 10.33 13.51
N PHE A 73 -2.88 9.35 12.65
CA PHE A 73 -2.29 9.54 11.33
C PHE A 73 -3.26 9.29 10.16
N ASP A 74 -4.38 8.61 10.35
CA ASP A 74 -5.24 8.15 9.25
C ASP A 74 -5.73 9.29 8.32
N GLU A 75 -6.31 10.34 8.88
CA GLU A 75 -6.81 11.51 8.18
C GLU A 75 -5.69 12.21 7.41
N TRP A 76 -4.57 12.44 8.10
CA TRP A 76 -3.36 13.03 7.55
C TRP A 76 -2.83 12.20 6.40
N GLY A 77 -2.64 10.90 6.60
CA GLY A 77 -2.14 9.97 5.60
C GLY A 77 -3.04 9.89 4.38
N ILE A 78 -4.36 9.81 4.56
CA ILE A 78 -5.32 9.74 3.47
C ILE A 78 -5.30 11.04 2.65
N ARG A 79 -5.32 12.20 3.32
CA ARG A 79 -5.27 13.50 2.64
C ARG A 79 -3.97 13.68 1.88
N MET A 80 -2.82 13.49 2.54
CA MET A 80 -1.52 13.75 1.93
C MET A 80 -1.21 12.80 0.77
N LYS A 81 -1.55 11.50 0.90
CA LYS A 81 -1.22 10.51 -0.14
C LYS A 81 -2.23 10.48 -1.28
N TYR A 82 -3.52 10.69 -1.00
CA TYR A 82 -4.58 10.47 -1.98
C TYR A 82 -5.37 11.74 -2.27
N LEU A 83 -6.02 12.34 -1.26
CA LEU A 83 -7.02 13.38 -1.51
C LEU A 83 -6.44 14.73 -1.92
N ASN A 84 -5.21 15.05 -1.54
CA ASN A 84 -4.52 16.28 -1.97
C ASN A 84 -3.75 16.06 -3.27
N ASN A 85 -3.48 14.80 -3.67
CA ASN A 85 -2.81 14.53 -4.92
C ASN A 85 -3.72 14.91 -6.09
N ARG A 86 -3.25 15.83 -6.95
CA ARG A 86 -3.99 16.38 -8.10
C ARG A 86 -3.67 15.67 -9.42
N LEU A 87 -2.77 14.68 -9.41
CA LEU A 87 -2.54 13.83 -10.59
C LEU A 87 -3.79 13.00 -10.91
N PRO A 88 -4.04 12.65 -12.18
CA PRO A 88 -5.14 11.78 -12.56
C PRO A 88 -5.13 10.48 -11.74
N ILE A 89 -6.29 10.07 -11.20
CA ILE A 89 -6.34 8.85 -10.38
C ILE A 89 -6.07 7.58 -11.19
N ALA A 90 -6.50 7.58 -12.45
CA ALA A 90 -6.19 6.53 -13.40
C ALA A 90 -4.68 6.44 -13.53
N LEU A 91 -4.13 5.22 -13.41
CA LEU A 91 -2.70 4.91 -13.41
C LEU A 91 -1.93 5.35 -12.16
N TYR A 92 -2.06 6.60 -11.70
CA TYR A 92 -1.17 7.15 -10.66
C TYR A 92 -1.62 6.88 -9.22
N SER A 93 -2.88 6.51 -9.00
CA SER A 93 -3.41 6.27 -7.66
C SER A 93 -4.26 5.01 -7.57
N SER A 94 -5.04 4.68 -8.61
CA SER A 94 -5.92 3.52 -8.62
C SER A 94 -5.16 2.29 -9.13
N PRO A 95 -4.83 1.30 -8.28
CA PRO A 95 -4.23 0.06 -8.74
C PRO A 95 -5.25 -0.73 -9.56
N ALA A 96 -4.76 -1.41 -10.60
CA ALA A 96 -5.57 -2.30 -11.42
C ALA A 96 -5.23 -3.75 -11.09
N HIS A 97 -6.25 -4.57 -10.83
CA HIS A 97 -6.11 -6.02 -10.82
C HIS A 97 -6.25 -6.55 -12.24
N ILE A 98 -5.31 -7.37 -12.64
CA ILE A 98 -5.30 -8.08 -13.92
C ILE A 98 -5.57 -9.55 -13.59
N PHE A 99 -6.69 -10.06 -14.09
CA PHE A 99 -7.09 -11.46 -13.99
C PHE A 99 -6.86 -12.17 -15.33
N PRO A 100 -6.71 -13.51 -15.33
CA PRO A 100 -6.73 -14.34 -16.52
C PRO A 100 -7.93 -14.01 -17.40
N LEU A 101 -7.72 -14.13 -18.70
CA LEU A 101 -8.79 -13.97 -19.66
C LEU A 101 -9.76 -15.14 -19.53
N GLU A 102 -10.97 -14.85 -19.07
CA GLU A 102 -12.05 -15.82 -18.96
C GLU A 102 -13.04 -15.66 -20.13
N SER A 103 -13.42 -16.77 -20.75
CA SER A 103 -14.52 -16.80 -21.72
C SER A 103 -15.83 -17.08 -21.01
N PHE A 104 -16.58 -16.04 -20.67
CA PHE A 104 -17.89 -16.22 -20.05
C PHE A 104 -18.93 -16.58 -21.12
N LYS A 105 -19.72 -17.64 -20.88
CA LYS A 105 -20.92 -17.92 -21.68
C LYS A 105 -22.04 -16.90 -21.41
N GLU A 106 -22.08 -16.34 -20.20
CA GLU A 106 -23.01 -15.30 -19.75
C GLU A 106 -22.27 -14.30 -18.83
N GLU A 107 -22.31 -13.00 -19.14
CA GLU A 107 -21.63 -11.92 -18.39
C GLU A 107 -22.17 -11.74 -16.94
N VAL A 108 -23.30 -12.38 -16.62
CA VAL A 108 -24.04 -12.27 -15.35
C VAL A 108 -23.29 -12.90 -14.16
N VAL A 109 -22.40 -13.86 -14.40
CA VAL A 109 -21.71 -14.65 -13.35
C VAL A 109 -20.71 -13.82 -12.53
N VAL A 110 -20.03 -12.85 -13.14
CA VAL A 110 -19.07 -11.98 -12.41
C VAL A 110 -19.80 -11.02 -11.47
N PHE A 111 -20.89 -10.42 -11.95
CA PHE A 111 -21.72 -9.53 -11.13
C PHE A 111 -22.31 -10.26 -9.92
N LYS A 112 -22.72 -11.51 -10.12
CA LYS A 112 -23.22 -12.39 -9.05
C LYS A 112 -22.23 -12.55 -7.90
N ASN A 113 -20.98 -12.90 -8.18
CA ASN A 113 -19.97 -13.14 -7.13
C ASN A 113 -19.62 -11.86 -6.35
N ILE A 114 -19.57 -10.70 -7.02
CA ILE A 114 -19.30 -9.41 -6.37
C ILE A 114 -20.46 -9.04 -5.42
N LEU A 115 -21.70 -9.24 -5.86
CA LEU A 115 -22.89 -8.93 -5.06
C LEU A 115 -23.07 -9.90 -3.89
N SER A 116 -22.76 -11.19 -4.10
CA SER A 116 -22.70 -12.18 -3.02
C SER A 116 -21.64 -11.85 -1.98
N TYR A 117 -20.59 -11.08 -2.31
CA TYR A 117 -19.60 -10.59 -1.34
C TYR A 117 -20.03 -9.30 -0.63
N ASN A 118 -20.89 -8.49 -1.28
CA ASN A 118 -21.55 -7.35 -0.62
C ASN A 118 -22.50 -7.80 0.49
N PHE A 119 -23.09 -9.00 0.38
CA PHE A 119 -24.03 -9.55 1.37
C PHE A 119 -23.36 -9.89 2.73
N PRO A 120 -22.19 -10.54 2.81
CA PRO A 120 -21.40 -10.68 4.03
C PRO A 120 -21.01 -9.36 4.70
N LEU A 121 -20.89 -8.26 3.95
CA LEU A 121 -20.62 -6.94 4.55
C LEU A 121 -21.84 -6.35 5.26
N SER A 122 -23.04 -6.87 4.98
CA SER A 122 -24.24 -6.65 5.79
C SER A 122 -24.38 -7.61 6.98
N GLY A 123 -23.49 -8.61 7.08
CA GLY A 123 -23.33 -9.55 8.21
C GLY A 123 -21.94 -9.45 8.88
N GLU A 124 -21.54 -10.48 9.63
CA GLU A 124 -20.21 -10.55 10.27
C GLU A 124 -19.20 -11.23 9.35
N LEU A 125 -18.26 -10.46 8.79
CA LEU A 125 -17.10 -11.01 8.10
C LEU A 125 -16.18 -11.75 9.10
N PRO A 126 -15.54 -12.86 8.69
CA PRO A 126 -14.46 -13.45 9.47
C PRO A 126 -13.38 -12.42 9.76
N ILE A 127 -12.96 -12.30 11.02
CA ILE A 127 -11.89 -11.37 11.40
C ILE A 127 -10.56 -11.86 10.82
N ASP A 128 -9.94 -11.00 10.02
CA ASP A 128 -8.60 -11.22 9.50
C ASP A 128 -7.58 -11.28 10.63
N ARG A 129 -6.65 -12.23 10.52
CA ARG A 129 -5.57 -12.43 11.50
C ARG A 129 -4.23 -12.59 10.81
N THR A 130 -3.16 -12.17 11.49
CA THR A 130 -1.79 -12.56 11.14
C THR A 130 -1.18 -13.28 12.33
N GLY A 131 -0.99 -14.58 12.20
CA GLY A 131 -0.83 -15.44 13.38
C GLY A 131 -2.06 -15.28 14.27
N ASP A 132 -1.85 -15.00 15.55
CA ASP A 132 -2.92 -14.81 16.52
C ASP A 132 -3.39 -13.34 16.65
N ILE A 133 -2.81 -12.43 15.87
CA ILE A 133 -3.10 -10.98 15.97
C ILE A 133 -4.24 -10.62 15.03
N GLU A 134 -5.35 -10.13 15.59
CA GLU A 134 -6.49 -9.59 14.84
C GLU A 134 -6.13 -8.30 14.07
N ARG A 135 -6.73 -8.15 12.90
CA ARG A 135 -6.54 -7.01 12.01
C ARG A 135 -7.76 -6.10 11.98
N ASP A 136 -7.49 -4.83 11.67
CA ASP A 136 -8.53 -3.83 11.49
C ASP A 136 -9.40 -4.17 10.27
N MET A 137 -10.70 -4.32 10.52
CA MET A 137 -11.70 -4.65 9.50
C MET A 137 -12.40 -3.41 8.93
N SER A 138 -11.99 -2.20 9.34
CA SER A 138 -12.65 -0.95 8.93
C SER A 138 -12.59 -0.68 7.42
N GLN A 139 -11.56 -1.19 6.74
CA GLN A 139 -11.36 -1.02 5.30
C GLN A 139 -12.46 -1.71 4.47
N TYR A 140 -12.88 -2.91 4.89
CA TYR A 140 -13.93 -3.67 4.22
C TYR A 140 -15.26 -2.92 4.15
N LYS A 141 -15.59 -2.17 5.21
CA LYS A 141 -16.81 -1.36 5.30
C LYS A 141 -16.86 -0.23 4.27
N LYS A 142 -15.69 0.23 3.79
CA LYS A 142 -15.57 1.33 2.82
C LYS A 142 -15.37 0.85 1.38
N MET A 143 -15.41 -0.47 1.14
CA MET A 143 -15.21 -1.03 -0.19
C MET A 143 -16.41 -0.75 -1.13
N PHE A 144 -17.64 -0.79 -0.60
CA PHE A 144 -18.86 -0.47 -1.34
C PHE A 144 -19.51 0.81 -0.81
N GLY A 145 -20.36 1.45 -1.63
CA GLY A 145 -21.03 2.70 -1.27
C GLY A 145 -20.08 3.90 -1.12
N THR A 146 -18.81 3.77 -1.48
CA THR A 146 -17.83 4.86 -1.42
C THR A 146 -17.53 5.40 -2.81
N CYS A 147 -17.48 6.72 -2.96
CA CYS A 147 -17.03 7.37 -4.18
C CYS A 147 -16.17 8.59 -3.85
N ARG A 148 -15.12 8.83 -4.64
CA ARG A 148 -14.27 10.02 -4.50
C ARG A 148 -14.94 11.20 -5.21
N ILE A 149 -15.15 12.29 -4.50
CA ILE A 149 -15.70 13.54 -5.01
C ILE A 149 -14.56 14.55 -5.25
N PRO A 150 -14.40 15.06 -6.49
CA PRO A 150 -13.35 16.02 -6.79
C PRO A 150 -13.64 17.40 -6.22
N HIS A 151 -12.62 18.06 -5.67
CA HIS A 151 -12.67 19.47 -5.31
C HIS A 151 -11.40 20.22 -5.76
N GLN A 152 -11.44 21.55 -5.72
CA GLN A 152 -10.36 22.40 -6.22
C GLN A 152 -8.99 22.11 -5.58
N PHE A 153 -8.96 21.91 -4.26
CA PHE A 153 -7.71 21.79 -3.50
C PHE A 153 -7.49 20.41 -2.87
N SER A 154 -8.57 19.77 -2.40
CA SER A 154 -8.51 18.48 -1.70
C SER A 154 -9.82 17.73 -1.93
N ASP A 155 -9.74 16.55 -2.51
CA ASP A 155 -10.92 15.71 -2.77
C ASP A 155 -11.53 15.17 -1.47
N GLU A 156 -12.71 14.59 -1.58
CA GLU A 156 -13.41 13.93 -0.49
C GLU A 156 -13.73 12.49 -0.87
N ASN A 157 -13.81 11.59 0.13
CA ASN A 157 -14.45 10.29 -0.05
C ASN A 157 -15.85 10.36 0.54
N ALA A 158 -16.87 10.41 -0.31
CA ALA A 158 -18.25 10.29 0.13
C ALA A 158 -18.61 8.83 0.35
N PHE A 159 -19.22 8.54 1.49
CA PHE A 159 -19.58 7.19 1.92
C PHE A 159 -21.09 7.07 2.18
N HIS A 160 -21.73 6.16 1.47
CA HIS A 160 -23.16 5.90 1.46
C HIS A 160 -23.41 4.42 1.78
N PRO A 161 -23.36 4.00 3.07
CA PRO A 161 -23.45 2.60 3.47
C PRO A 161 -24.77 1.91 3.11
N ASN A 162 -25.84 2.71 2.91
CA ASN A 162 -27.18 2.22 2.62
C ASN A 162 -27.49 2.24 1.11
N ALA A 163 -26.47 2.25 0.24
CA ALA A 163 -26.69 2.23 -1.19
C ALA A 163 -27.19 0.85 -1.66
N GLU A 164 -28.37 0.81 -2.26
CA GLU A 164 -29.07 -0.42 -2.68
C GLU A 164 -29.03 -0.65 -4.21
N HIS A 165 -28.19 0.12 -4.91
CA HIS A 165 -28.07 0.10 -6.36
C HIS A 165 -26.60 0.03 -6.78
N ILE A 166 -26.37 -0.50 -7.98
CA ILE A 166 -25.09 -0.38 -8.68
C ILE A 166 -25.22 0.59 -9.86
N ILE A 167 -24.08 1.03 -10.37
CA ILE A 167 -23.99 1.82 -11.60
C ILE A 167 -23.42 0.92 -12.70
N VAL A 168 -24.14 0.81 -13.82
CA VAL A 168 -23.70 0.11 -15.01
C VAL A 168 -23.36 1.13 -16.10
N ALA A 169 -22.14 1.07 -16.61
CA ALA A 169 -21.67 1.87 -17.72
C ALA A 169 -21.50 0.98 -18.97
N TYR A 170 -22.26 1.24 -20.03
CA TYR A 170 -22.19 0.50 -21.29
C TYR A 170 -22.29 1.45 -22.48
N LYS A 171 -21.32 1.37 -23.41
CA LYS A 171 -21.25 2.24 -24.60
C LYS A 171 -21.49 3.74 -24.27
N ASN A 172 -20.78 4.24 -23.27
CA ASN A 172 -20.87 5.62 -22.76
C ASN A 172 -22.24 6.02 -22.17
N GLN A 173 -23.13 5.07 -21.92
CA GLN A 173 -24.37 5.31 -21.17
C GLN A 173 -24.21 4.80 -19.75
N VAL A 174 -24.68 5.60 -18.79
CA VAL A 174 -24.63 5.27 -17.36
C VAL A 174 -26.06 5.07 -16.87
N LYS A 175 -26.33 3.94 -16.21
CA LYS A 175 -27.63 3.59 -15.64
C LYS A 175 -27.43 3.13 -14.19
N HIS A 176 -28.37 3.46 -13.31
CA HIS A 176 -28.45 2.85 -11.99
C HIS A 176 -29.36 1.61 -12.06
N VAL A 177 -28.98 0.54 -11.37
CA VAL A 177 -29.73 -0.72 -11.33
C VAL A 177 -29.89 -1.11 -9.86
N VAL A 178 -31.14 -1.26 -9.43
CA VAL A 178 -31.48 -1.69 -8.07
C VAL A 178 -31.25 -3.21 -7.93
N VAL A 179 -30.55 -3.64 -6.89
CA VAL A 179 -30.00 -5.01 -6.80
C VAL A 179 -30.95 -6.02 -6.12
N TYR A 180 -32.04 -5.58 -5.49
CA TYR A 180 -32.97 -6.46 -4.75
C TYR A 180 -33.52 -7.67 -5.53
N SER A 181 -33.56 -7.62 -6.86
CA SER A 181 -34.08 -8.69 -7.72
C SER A 181 -33.06 -9.80 -8.06
N PHE A 182 -31.79 -9.67 -7.67
CA PHE A 182 -30.72 -10.56 -8.12
C PHE A 182 -30.55 -11.82 -7.26
N ASN A 183 -31.03 -11.82 -6.01
CA ASN A 183 -30.95 -12.96 -5.09
C ASN A 183 -31.56 -14.26 -5.65
N LYS A 184 -32.56 -14.16 -6.55
CA LYS A 184 -33.19 -15.32 -7.21
C LYS A 184 -32.33 -16.01 -8.29
N LEU A 185 -31.22 -15.40 -8.72
CA LEU A 185 -30.32 -15.93 -9.77
C LEU A 185 -29.05 -16.59 -9.20
N VAL A 186 -28.81 -16.45 -7.89
CA VAL A 186 -27.55 -16.87 -7.26
C VAL A 186 -27.47 -18.38 -7.00
N ASP A 187 -28.60 -19.05 -6.86
CA ASP A 187 -28.70 -20.45 -6.38
C ASP A 187 -28.19 -21.56 -7.32
N ASN A 188 -27.39 -21.28 -8.36
CA ASN A 188 -27.13 -22.27 -9.42
C ASN A 188 -25.75 -22.30 -10.12
N SER A 189 -24.59 -22.05 -9.46
CA SER A 189 -23.25 -22.22 -10.14
C SER A 189 -22.03 -22.30 -9.20
N ASP A 190 -20.98 -23.04 -9.60
CA ASP A 190 -19.71 -23.30 -8.86
C ASP A 190 -18.47 -23.27 -9.81
N ILE A 191 -17.27 -22.80 -9.40
CA ILE A 191 -16.05 -22.61 -10.25
C ILE A 191 -14.70 -22.70 -9.49
N GLU A 192 -13.64 -23.25 -10.14
CA GLU A 192 -12.22 -23.40 -9.68
C GLU A 192 -11.16 -22.97 -10.77
N SER A 193 -9.86 -22.72 -10.43
CA SER A 193 -8.80 -22.21 -11.38
C SER A 193 -7.30 -22.60 -11.07
N PHE A 194 -6.33 -22.37 -12.02
CA PHE A 194 -4.91 -22.92 -12.04
C PHE A 194 -3.70 -21.88 -12.12
N LYS A 195 -2.44 -22.26 -12.50
CA LYS A 195 -1.09 -21.94 -11.89
C LYS A 195 0.14 -21.71 -12.84
N PHE A 196 1.22 -21.07 -12.34
CA PHE A 196 2.64 -21.21 -12.77
C PHE A 196 3.35 -22.30 -11.93
N LYS A 197 4.40 -22.95 -12.45
CA LYS A 197 4.79 -24.30 -11.98
C LYS A 197 6.24 -24.54 -11.59
N LEU A 198 7.11 -23.53 -11.54
CA LEU A 198 8.54 -23.79 -11.33
C LEU A 198 8.90 -24.02 -9.86
N PHE A 199 8.46 -23.14 -8.95
CA PHE A 199 8.56 -23.26 -7.49
C PHE A 199 7.88 -22.03 -6.85
N GLY A 200 7.49 -22.12 -5.58
CA GLY A 200 6.86 -21.01 -4.87
C GLY A 200 7.13 -21.10 -3.37
N LYS A 201 6.12 -20.75 -2.56
CA LYS A 201 6.20 -20.68 -1.10
C LYS A 201 6.91 -21.86 -0.43
N ASP A 202 6.71 -23.07 -0.95
CA ASP A 202 7.20 -24.32 -0.36
C ASP A 202 8.71 -24.42 -0.38
N PHE A 203 9.33 -24.17 -1.55
CA PHE A 203 10.78 -24.16 -1.67
C PHE A 203 11.40 -23.14 -0.71
N ILE A 204 10.83 -21.93 -0.68
CA ILE A 204 11.35 -20.83 0.13
C ILE A 204 11.26 -21.15 1.63
N LYS A 205 10.15 -21.75 2.06
CA LYS A 205 9.98 -22.21 3.44
C LYS A 205 10.91 -23.37 3.81
N ASN A 206 11.13 -24.32 2.90
CA ASN A 206 12.03 -25.45 3.12
C ASN A 206 13.49 -24.99 3.27
N ALA A 207 13.86 -23.86 2.66
CA ALA A 207 15.12 -23.18 2.89
C ALA A 207 15.17 -22.35 4.20
N ASN A 208 14.18 -22.47 5.09
CA ASN A 208 14.02 -21.69 6.34
C ASN A 208 13.98 -20.16 6.14
N LEU A 209 13.50 -19.70 4.99
CA LEU A 209 13.39 -18.27 4.68
C LEU A 209 11.93 -17.82 4.65
N SER A 210 11.69 -16.56 5.04
CA SER A 210 10.38 -15.93 4.88
C SER A 210 10.13 -15.68 3.38
N PRO A 211 9.02 -16.16 2.80
CA PRO A 211 8.72 -15.96 1.39
C PRO A 211 8.68 -14.49 0.96
N ASP A 212 8.06 -13.63 1.78
CA ASP A 212 8.08 -12.20 1.52
C ASP A 212 9.50 -11.65 1.67
N SER A 213 10.25 -12.00 2.71
CA SER A 213 11.63 -11.53 2.86
C SER A 213 12.56 -12.05 1.75
N TYR A 214 12.32 -13.23 1.20
CA TYR A 214 13.10 -13.80 0.10
C TYR A 214 12.88 -13.02 -1.19
N VAL A 215 11.61 -12.75 -1.53
CA VAL A 215 11.25 -11.94 -2.69
C VAL A 215 11.59 -10.47 -2.46
N GLN A 216 11.43 -9.96 -1.24
CA GLN A 216 11.89 -8.64 -0.85
C GLN A 216 13.40 -8.59 -1.01
N ILE A 217 14.24 -9.43 -0.42
CA ILE A 217 15.71 -9.43 -0.61
C ILE A 217 16.09 -9.52 -2.10
N ALA A 218 15.36 -10.31 -2.90
CA ALA A 218 15.55 -10.34 -4.35
C ALA A 218 15.17 -9.02 -5.05
N LEU A 219 14.14 -8.34 -4.55
CA LEU A 219 13.75 -6.98 -4.95
C LEU A 219 14.61 -5.88 -4.27
N GLN A 220 15.31 -6.24 -3.20
CA GLN A 220 15.82 -5.39 -2.12
C GLN A 220 17.13 -5.93 -1.55
N LEU A 221 18.17 -5.70 -2.34
CA LEU A 221 19.20 -4.79 -1.90
C LEU A 221 18.65 -3.43 -1.34
N ALA A 222 17.63 -3.40 -0.45
CA ALA A 222 17.19 -2.34 0.50
C ALA A 222 15.85 -2.61 1.24
N ALA A 223 15.85 -2.53 2.57
CA ALA A 223 14.73 -2.11 3.44
C ALA A 223 14.04 -3.19 4.30
N ASP A 224 14.36 -3.09 5.59
CA ASP A 224 13.58 -3.60 6.71
C ASP A 224 12.48 -2.60 7.13
N GLY A 225 11.30 -3.14 7.44
CA GLY A 225 10.08 -2.41 7.83
C GLY A 225 10.07 -1.86 9.25
N TYR A 226 10.89 -0.84 9.53
CA TYR A 226 10.74 0.05 10.70
C TYR A 226 10.52 1.51 10.27
N GLY A 227 9.63 1.72 9.31
CA GLY A 227 9.44 2.98 8.61
C GLY A 227 9.25 4.18 9.52
N VAL A 228 10.15 5.16 9.40
CA VAL A 228 10.12 6.44 10.11
C VAL A 228 9.17 7.45 9.45
N GLU A 229 8.68 7.12 8.25
CA GLU A 229 8.06 8.07 7.34
C GLU A 229 6.74 8.59 7.90
N LYS A 230 5.90 7.74 8.52
CA LYS A 230 4.65 8.19 9.14
C LYS A 230 4.90 9.24 10.20
N HIS A 231 5.95 9.06 11.01
CA HIS A 231 6.27 9.98 12.08
C HIS A 231 6.85 11.29 11.52
N LEU A 232 7.79 11.24 10.58
CA LEU A 232 8.35 12.43 9.92
C LEU A 232 7.29 13.23 9.15
N ILE A 233 6.40 12.55 8.43
CA ILE A 233 5.25 13.17 7.75
C ILE A 233 4.26 13.75 8.77
N GLY A 234 4.05 13.06 9.89
CA GLY A 234 3.26 13.56 11.01
C GLY A 234 3.80 14.87 11.58
N LEU A 235 5.12 14.97 11.80
CA LEU A 235 5.77 16.20 12.26
C LEU A 235 5.57 17.36 11.26
N LYS A 236 5.65 17.06 9.96
CA LYS A 236 5.39 18.05 8.90
C LYS A 236 3.93 18.51 8.89
N ALA A 237 2.98 17.59 9.06
CA ALA A 237 1.56 17.90 9.15
C ALA A 237 1.24 18.73 10.40
N ALA A 238 1.81 18.37 11.55
CA ALA A 238 1.71 19.14 12.79
C ALA A 238 2.25 20.57 12.63
N ALA A 239 3.41 20.74 11.97
CA ALA A 239 3.98 22.07 11.72
C ALA A 239 3.04 22.95 10.89
N ASN A 240 2.43 22.38 9.84
CA ASN A 240 1.45 23.10 9.02
C ASN A 240 0.19 23.47 9.83
N GLU A 241 -0.37 22.56 10.63
CA GLU A 241 -1.57 22.86 11.45
C GLU A 241 -1.30 23.90 12.54
N LEU A 242 -0.09 23.89 13.11
CA LEU A 242 0.34 24.90 14.08
C LEU A 242 0.76 26.23 13.42
N ASN A 243 0.77 26.32 12.09
CA ASN A 243 1.25 27.47 11.32
C ASN A 243 2.67 27.90 11.71
N VAL A 244 3.56 26.93 11.95
CA VAL A 244 4.98 27.15 12.22
C VAL A 244 5.83 26.74 11.03
N ASP A 245 7.05 27.28 10.94
CA ASP A 245 7.97 26.95 9.86
C ASP A 245 8.26 25.45 9.82
N ILE A 246 8.24 24.88 8.61
CA ILE A 246 8.59 23.48 8.40
C ILE A 246 10.08 23.29 8.74
N PRO A 247 10.44 22.37 9.65
CA PRO A 247 11.83 22.10 10.00
C PRO A 247 12.65 21.73 8.76
N SER A 248 13.88 22.23 8.67
CA SER A 248 14.74 22.02 7.49
C SER A 248 14.95 20.53 7.15
N ILE A 249 14.96 19.66 8.17
CA ILE A 249 15.09 18.20 8.00
C ILE A 249 13.90 17.56 7.25
N LEU A 250 12.77 18.27 7.09
CA LEU A 250 11.55 17.80 6.41
C LEU A 250 11.33 18.50 5.05
N SER A 251 12.30 19.32 4.63
CA SER A 251 12.27 20.09 3.39
C SER A 251 13.54 19.97 2.55
N ASP A 252 14.60 19.36 3.08
CA ASP A 252 15.85 19.20 2.34
C ASP A 252 15.79 18.11 1.26
N ASP A 253 16.82 18.05 0.42
CA ASP A 253 16.95 17.08 -0.67
C ASP A 253 17.06 15.64 -0.14
N THR A 254 17.70 15.45 1.02
CA THR A 254 17.88 14.11 1.63
C THR A 254 16.54 13.54 2.08
N PHE A 255 15.66 14.36 2.63
CA PHE A 255 14.30 14.01 2.97
C PHE A 255 13.49 13.66 1.72
N THR A 256 13.59 14.47 0.66
CA THR A 256 12.93 14.20 -0.62
C THR A 256 13.38 12.87 -1.21
N ARG A 257 14.68 12.57 -1.21
CA ARG A 257 15.22 11.28 -1.67
C ARG A 257 14.80 10.11 -0.79
N SER A 258 14.79 10.29 0.53
CA SER A 258 14.36 9.24 1.47
C SER A 258 12.89 8.85 1.30
N THR A 259 12.07 9.78 0.81
CA THR A 259 10.63 9.56 0.58
C THR A 259 10.30 9.21 -0.88
N THR A 260 11.28 9.33 -1.79
CA THR A 260 11.14 9.00 -3.22
C THR A 260 11.78 7.64 -3.51
N ASN A 261 10.98 6.59 -3.45
CA ASN A 261 11.44 5.22 -3.70
C ASN A 261 11.68 4.97 -5.19
N ARG A 262 12.96 4.81 -5.61
CA ARG A 262 13.32 4.43 -6.99
C ARG A 262 12.64 3.17 -7.50
N VAL A 263 12.38 2.24 -6.58
CA VAL A 263 11.57 1.05 -6.80
C VAL A 263 10.51 1.03 -5.72
N THR A 264 9.25 1.20 -6.12
CA THR A 264 8.10 1.04 -5.23
C THR A 264 7.61 -0.40 -5.34
N THR A 265 7.54 -1.12 -4.22
CA THR A 265 7.10 -2.52 -4.22
C THR A 265 5.82 -2.71 -3.43
N SER A 266 5.02 -3.72 -3.81
CA SER A 266 3.86 -4.14 -3.04
C SER A 266 3.61 -5.63 -3.23
N GLN A 267 3.58 -6.38 -2.12
CA GLN A 267 3.08 -7.75 -2.13
C GLN A 267 1.56 -7.73 -2.06
N VAL A 268 0.91 -8.47 -2.96
CA VAL A 268 -0.53 -8.69 -2.94
C VAL A 268 -0.77 -10.18 -2.80
N VAL A 269 -1.02 -10.62 -1.57
CA VAL A 269 -1.25 -12.03 -1.27
C VAL A 269 -2.68 -12.38 -1.66
N THR A 270 -2.83 -13.27 -2.63
CA THR A 270 -4.13 -13.81 -3.04
C THR A 270 -4.01 -15.21 -3.61
N SER A 271 -5.03 -16.05 -3.39
CA SER A 271 -5.13 -17.37 -4.00
C SER A 271 -5.43 -17.28 -5.51
N CYS A 272 -6.07 -16.18 -5.94
CA CYS A 272 -6.39 -15.93 -7.33
C CYS A 272 -5.12 -15.81 -8.17
N ASP A 273 -5.14 -16.45 -9.33
CA ASP A 273 -4.17 -16.15 -10.37
C ASP A 273 -4.43 -14.72 -10.85
N SER A 274 -3.72 -13.76 -10.29
CA SER A 274 -3.88 -12.35 -10.64
C SER A 274 -2.61 -11.61 -10.30
N VAL A 275 -2.48 -10.43 -10.89
CA VAL A 275 -1.43 -9.48 -10.56
C VAL A 275 -2.00 -8.08 -10.47
N VAL A 276 -1.50 -7.30 -9.53
CA VAL A 276 -1.85 -5.88 -9.40
C VAL A 276 -0.82 -5.07 -10.15
N GLY A 277 -1.21 -3.95 -10.76
CA GLY A 277 -0.28 -2.97 -11.32
C GLY A 277 -0.72 -1.56 -10.99
N PHE A 278 0.25 -0.67 -10.80
CA PHE A 278 0.02 0.77 -10.67
C PHE A 278 1.22 1.56 -11.22
N GLY A 279 0.95 2.77 -11.70
CA GLY A 279 1.99 3.73 -12.05
C GLY A 279 2.55 4.42 -10.82
N THR A 280 3.83 4.78 -10.86
CA THR A 280 4.50 5.53 -9.78
C THR A 280 5.16 6.79 -10.33
N VAL A 281 5.23 7.83 -9.51
CA VAL A 281 5.88 9.11 -9.86
C VAL A 281 7.03 9.41 -8.90
N PRO A 282 8.12 10.06 -9.38
CA PRO A 282 8.31 10.61 -10.73
C PRO A 282 8.48 9.54 -11.83
N THR A 283 8.44 9.95 -13.10
CA THR A 283 8.34 9.01 -14.24
C THR A 283 9.61 8.16 -14.48
N ASN A 284 10.69 8.42 -13.75
CA ASN A 284 11.96 7.71 -13.81
C ASN A 284 12.10 6.60 -12.75
N LEU A 285 10.98 6.13 -12.19
CA LEU A 285 10.95 5.07 -11.18
C LEU A 285 10.29 3.78 -11.71
N TYR A 286 10.47 2.69 -10.96
CA TYR A 286 9.76 1.44 -11.18
C TYR A 286 8.67 1.23 -10.13
N SER A 287 7.56 0.62 -10.53
CA SER A 287 6.62 -0.03 -9.61
C SER A 287 6.61 -1.52 -9.87
N CYS A 288 6.76 -2.32 -8.82
CA CYS A 288 6.78 -3.77 -8.87
C CYS A 288 5.75 -4.34 -7.90
N CYS A 289 4.70 -4.98 -8.40
CA CYS A 289 3.78 -5.73 -7.54
C CYS A 289 3.99 -7.21 -7.74
N TYR A 290 3.79 -7.99 -6.70
CA TYR A 290 3.94 -9.43 -6.80
C TYR A 290 3.00 -10.20 -5.88
N ASN A 291 2.60 -11.39 -6.32
CA ASN A 291 1.83 -12.35 -5.55
C ASN A 291 2.63 -13.65 -5.48
N ILE A 292 3.07 -14.02 -4.27
CA ILE A 292 3.83 -15.26 -4.03
C ILE A 292 2.84 -16.37 -3.74
N ARG A 293 2.77 -17.34 -4.63
CA ARG A 293 1.87 -18.50 -4.53
C ARG A 293 2.69 -19.75 -4.19
N HIS A 294 2.00 -20.88 -4.13
CA HIS A 294 2.60 -22.14 -3.66
C HIS A 294 3.73 -22.65 -4.56
N CYS A 295 3.56 -22.56 -5.88
CA CYS A 295 4.53 -23.05 -6.88
C CYS A 295 4.94 -21.98 -7.90
N ASP A 296 4.59 -20.71 -7.63
CA ASP A 296 4.89 -19.60 -8.51
C ASP A 296 4.95 -18.21 -7.85
N ILE A 297 5.41 -17.23 -8.63
CA ILE A 297 5.35 -15.81 -8.30
C ILE A 297 4.78 -15.07 -9.51
N ASN A 298 3.58 -14.50 -9.37
CA ASN A 298 3.06 -13.53 -10.33
C ASN A 298 3.69 -12.17 -10.05
N MET A 299 4.21 -11.49 -11.07
CA MET A 299 4.83 -10.18 -10.91
C MET A 299 4.43 -9.23 -12.04
N SER A 300 4.12 -7.99 -11.68
CA SER A 300 3.98 -6.88 -12.62
C SER A 300 5.12 -5.90 -12.40
N ILE A 301 5.59 -5.31 -13.50
CA ILE A 301 6.60 -4.27 -13.48
C ILE A 301 6.12 -3.14 -14.38
N PHE A 302 6.02 -1.96 -13.80
CA PHE A 302 5.63 -0.75 -14.50
C PHE A 302 6.80 0.24 -14.55
N SER A 303 7.00 0.85 -15.71
CA SER A 303 7.82 2.06 -15.89
C SER A 303 7.28 2.89 -17.05
N PHE A 304 7.51 4.20 -17.04
CA PHE A 304 7.07 5.06 -18.13
C PHE A 304 7.98 4.92 -19.36
N ARG A 305 7.40 4.67 -20.53
CA ARG A 305 8.12 4.61 -21.81
C ARG A 305 8.80 5.92 -22.18
N SER A 306 8.27 7.04 -21.69
CA SER A 306 8.83 8.38 -21.91
C SER A 306 10.17 8.58 -21.20
N ASN A 307 10.55 7.71 -20.26
CA ASN A 307 11.82 7.83 -19.55
C ASN A 307 12.87 6.87 -20.13
N PHE A 308 14.04 7.42 -20.47
CA PHE A 308 15.12 6.65 -21.08
C PHE A 308 15.83 5.70 -20.11
N PHE A 309 15.88 6.03 -18.81
CA PHE A 309 16.61 5.27 -17.80
C PHE A 309 15.85 4.05 -17.29
N THR A 310 14.52 4.04 -17.40
CA THR A 310 13.69 2.93 -16.90
C THR A 310 13.10 2.11 -18.03
N LYS A 311 13.32 0.79 -18.01
CA LYS A 311 12.74 -0.17 -18.96
C LYS A 311 12.27 -1.40 -18.21
N SER A 312 10.95 -1.62 -18.15
CA SER A 312 10.35 -2.77 -17.43
C SER A 312 10.93 -4.12 -17.87
N ALA A 313 11.28 -4.27 -19.16
CA ALA A 313 11.92 -5.48 -19.68
C ALA A 313 13.31 -5.73 -19.07
N ASN A 314 14.11 -4.68 -18.87
CA ASN A 314 15.43 -4.79 -18.25
C ASN A 314 15.30 -5.17 -16.77
N MET A 315 14.39 -4.50 -16.05
CA MET A 315 14.12 -4.81 -14.64
C MET A 315 13.62 -6.25 -14.46
N LYS A 316 12.72 -6.72 -15.34
CA LYS A 316 12.26 -8.12 -15.36
C LYS A 316 13.43 -9.10 -15.46
N ASN A 317 14.32 -8.89 -16.43
CA ASN A 317 15.45 -9.80 -16.64
C ASN A 317 16.42 -9.77 -15.45
N ALA A 318 16.67 -8.60 -14.86
CA ALA A 318 17.49 -8.46 -13.67
C ALA A 318 16.88 -9.23 -12.47
N ILE A 319 15.59 -9.07 -12.20
CA ILE A 319 14.90 -9.79 -11.13
C ILE A 319 14.96 -11.31 -11.34
N ILE A 320 14.70 -11.79 -12.56
CA ILE A 320 14.78 -13.23 -12.88
C ILE A 320 16.19 -13.76 -12.59
N LEU A 321 17.23 -13.04 -13.04
CA LEU A 321 18.61 -13.44 -12.80
C LEU A 321 18.95 -13.44 -11.30
N SER A 322 18.53 -12.42 -10.56
CA SER A 322 18.74 -12.34 -9.11
C SER A 322 18.06 -13.50 -8.36
N LEU A 323 16.81 -13.82 -8.69
CA LEU A 323 16.10 -14.95 -8.10
C LEU A 323 16.80 -16.29 -8.37
N CYS A 324 17.28 -16.50 -9.60
CA CYS A 324 18.05 -17.70 -9.95
C CYS A 324 19.38 -17.76 -9.18
N ASN A 325 20.15 -16.67 -9.16
CA ASN A 325 21.44 -16.63 -8.46
C ASN A 325 21.25 -16.88 -6.94
N MET A 326 20.21 -16.31 -6.33
CA MET A 326 19.90 -16.53 -4.92
C MET A 326 19.52 -17.99 -4.64
N ARG A 327 18.76 -18.63 -5.54
CA ARG A 327 18.48 -20.07 -5.44
C ARG A 327 19.79 -20.86 -5.52
N ASP A 328 20.60 -20.59 -6.53
CA ASP A 328 21.82 -21.35 -6.80
C ASP A 328 22.77 -21.30 -5.61
N ILE A 329 22.97 -20.11 -5.01
CA ILE A 329 23.78 -19.94 -3.78
C ILE A 329 23.29 -20.85 -2.64
N LEU A 330 21.98 -20.97 -2.46
CA LEU A 330 21.40 -21.77 -1.38
C LEU A 330 21.45 -23.27 -1.64
N THR A 331 21.61 -23.68 -2.89
CA THR A 331 21.69 -25.09 -3.28
C THR A 331 23.12 -25.59 -3.46
N LEU A 332 24.13 -24.72 -3.34
CA LEU A 332 25.55 -25.08 -3.49
C LEU A 332 26.09 -25.95 -2.34
N ASP A 333 25.43 -25.97 -1.18
CA ASP A 333 25.87 -26.74 0.00
C ASP A 333 25.27 -28.18 0.05
N ASP A 334 24.49 -28.57 -0.97
CA ASP A 334 23.83 -29.90 -1.08
C ASP A 334 24.52 -30.86 -2.09
N GLU A 335 25.66 -30.47 -2.68
CA GLU A 335 26.57 -31.35 -3.47
C GLU A 335 27.91 -31.55 -2.73
#